data_AF-A0A1A2BCS6-F1
#
_entry.id   AF-A0A1A2BCS6-F1
#
_cell.length_a   1.000
_cell.length_b   1.000
_cell.length_c   1.000
_cell.angle_alpha   90.00
_cell.angle_beta   90.00
_cell.angle_gamma   90.00
#
_symmetry.space_group_name_H-M   'P 1'
#
loop_
_entity.id
_entity.type
_entity.pdbx_description
1 polymer ?
#
loop_
_entity_poly.entity_id
_entity_poly.type
_entity_poly.pdbx_seq_one_letter_code
_entity_poly.pdbx_strand_id
1 'polypeptide(L)' 'MQEPTVFPGGVGKTWQPGDFTQLIEDVSTRVFDVYDDSTVIYPGHGDDTALGAERPHLSEWRERGW' A
#
# COMPACT_ATOMS: atom_id res chain seq x y z
N MET A 1 -5.15 12.10 -9.28
CA MET A 1 -4.75 10.74 -8.84
C MET A 1 -3.66 10.93 -7.81
N GLN A 2 -3.85 10.36 -6.62
CA GLN A 2 -2.87 10.45 -5.53
C GLN A 2 -1.72 9.47 -5.81
N GLU A 3 -0.49 9.78 -5.40
CA GLU A 3 0.64 8.87 -5.60
C GLU A 3 0.49 7.62 -4.72
N PRO A 4 0.74 6.41 -5.27
CA PRO A 4 0.64 5.18 -4.50
C PRO A 4 1.64 5.21 -3.34
N THR A 5 1.13 5.09 -2.12
CA THR A 5 1.94 5.18 -0.89
C THR A 5 1.65 3.99 0.02
N VAL A 6 2.71 3.36 0.54
CA VAL A 6 2.66 2.23 1.47
C VAL A 6 3.39 2.61 2.75
N PHE A 7 2.81 2.24 3.87
CA PHE A 7 3.36 2.38 5.22
C PHE A 7 3.29 1.01 5.91
N PRO A 8 4.03 0.80 7.01
CA PRO A 8 3.82 -0.36 7.85
C PRO A 8 2.33 -0.52 8.21
N GLY A 9 1.72 -1.63 7.79
CA GLY A 9 0.33 -1.98 8.10
C GLY A 9 -0.76 -1.33 7.24
N GLY A 10 -0.42 -0.61 6.14
CA GLY A 10 -1.44 -0.16 5.20
C GLY A 10 -1.02 0.84 4.13
N VAL A 11 -2.02 1.36 3.41
CA VAL A 11 -1.87 2.41 2.40
C VAL A 11 -2.14 3.80 2.99
N GLY A 12 -1.75 4.84 2.26
CA GLY A 12 -1.99 6.23 2.63
C GLY A 12 -3.47 6.59 2.86
N LYS A 13 -3.70 7.67 3.60
CA LYS A 13 -5.05 8.17 3.91
C LYS A 13 -5.76 8.72 2.66
N THR A 14 -7.02 8.36 2.49
CA THR A 14 -7.92 8.84 1.44
C THR A 14 -9.02 9.76 1.98
N TRP A 15 -9.71 10.51 1.12
CA TRP A 15 -10.62 11.58 1.54
C TRP A 15 -11.99 11.58 0.88
N GLN A 16 -12.18 10.84 -0.22
CA GLN A 16 -13.47 10.72 -0.90
C GLN A 16 -13.88 9.25 -1.08
N PRO A 17 -15.20 8.97 -1.21
CA PRO A 17 -15.66 7.63 -1.55
C PRO A 17 -15.02 7.13 -2.85
N GLY A 18 -14.49 5.90 -2.83
CA GLY A 18 -13.84 5.27 -3.99
C GLY A 18 -12.34 5.52 -4.10
N ASP A 19 -11.79 6.55 -3.44
CA ASP A 19 -10.34 6.81 -3.44
C ASP A 19 -9.56 5.65 -2.83
N PHE A 20 -10.07 5.04 -1.75
CA PHE A 20 -9.42 3.89 -1.12
C PHE A 20 -9.28 2.71 -2.09
N THR A 21 -10.36 2.39 -2.81
CA THR A 21 -10.36 1.33 -3.83
C THR A 21 -9.37 1.62 -4.94
N GLN A 22 -9.30 2.86 -5.42
CA GLN A 22 -8.31 3.23 -6.43
C GLN A 22 -6.88 3.13 -5.90
N LEU A 23 -6.63 3.60 -4.67
CA LEU A 23 -5.30 3.58 -4.06
C LEU A 23 -4.80 2.15 -3.83
N ILE A 24 -5.63 1.25 -3.30
CA ILE A 24 -5.22 -0.13 -3.03
C ILE A 24 -4.96 -0.91 -4.33
N GLU A 25 -5.71 -0.62 -5.40
CA GLU A 25 -5.48 -1.19 -6.73
C GLU A 25 -4.21 -0.65 -7.38
N ASP A 26 -3.98 0.66 -7.30
CA ASP A 26 -2.76 1.30 -7.80
C ASP A 26 -1.51 0.76 -7.07
N VAL A 27 -1.57 0.66 -5.75
CA VAL A 27 -0.48 0.10 -4.93
C VAL A 27 -0.22 -1.37 -5.30
N SER A 28 -1.28 -2.17 -5.46
CA SER A 28 -1.12 -3.58 -5.84
C SER A 28 -0.46 -3.72 -7.20
N THR A 29 -1.01 -3.08 -8.22
CA THR A 29 -0.60 -3.28 -9.62
C THR A 29 0.71 -2.59 -9.99
N ARG A 30 1.05 -1.49 -9.33
CA ARG A 30 2.21 -0.66 -9.68
C ARG A 30 3.39 -0.83 -8.73
N VAL A 31 3.17 -1.44 -7.56
CA VAL A 31 4.22 -1.65 -6.55
C VAL A 31 4.35 -3.14 -6.26
N PHE A 32 3.33 -3.78 -5.70
CA PHE A 32 3.44 -5.18 -5.27
C PHE A 32 3.61 -6.15 -6.43
N ASP A 33 2.95 -5.93 -7.57
CA ASP A 33 3.08 -6.81 -8.74
C ASP A 33 4.38 -6.54 -9.54
N VAL A 34 5.06 -5.44 -9.26
CA VAL A 34 6.23 -4.98 -10.03
C VAL A 34 7.55 -5.32 -9.34
N TYR A 35 7.59 -5.21 -8.02
CA TYR A 35 8.82 -5.34 -7.23
C TYR A 35 8.77 -6.57 -6.32
N ASP A 36 9.95 -7.14 -6.06
CA ASP A 36 10.10 -8.34 -5.24
C ASP A 36 10.05 -8.04 -3.74
N ASP A 37 9.91 -9.10 -2.95
CA ASP A 37 9.72 -9.05 -1.49
C ASP A 37 10.91 -8.45 -0.72
N SER A 38 12.12 -8.44 -1.30
CA SER A 38 13.29 -7.82 -0.69
C SER A 38 13.34 -6.30 -0.87
N THR A 39 12.41 -5.73 -1.65
CA THR A 39 12.31 -4.28 -1.87
C THR A 39 11.92 -3.57 -0.59
N VAL A 40 12.75 -2.62 -0.18
CA VAL A 40 12.52 -1.75 0.99
C VAL A 40 11.73 -0.51 0.57
N ILE A 41 10.74 -0.14 1.37
CA ILE A 41 9.95 1.08 1.26
C ILE A 41 10.43 2.06 2.33
N TYR A 42 10.80 3.26 1.88
CA TYR A 42 11.19 4.39 2.72
C TYR A 42 10.09 5.46 2.66
N PRO A 43 9.05 5.39 3.50
CA PRO A 43 8.00 6.40 3.47
C PRO A 43 8.52 7.74 4.00
N GLY A 44 7.97 8.85 3.49
CA GLY A 44 8.35 10.19 3.96
C GLY A 44 8.00 10.48 5.43
N HIS A 45 7.23 9.60 6.08
CA HIS A 45 6.92 9.61 7.51
C HIS A 45 6.62 8.17 7.99
N GLY A 46 6.96 7.83 9.23
CA GLY A 46 6.79 6.50 9.81
C GLY A 46 8.06 5.66 9.70
N ASP A 47 7.95 4.38 10.06
CA ASP A 47 9.06 3.44 9.98
C ASP A 47 9.21 2.88 8.56
N ASP A 48 10.42 2.48 8.21
CA ASP A 48 10.71 1.73 6.99
C ASP A 48 10.04 0.36 7.04
N THR A 49 9.68 -0.17 5.88
CA THR A 49 9.18 -1.55 5.75
C THR A 49 9.73 -2.21 4.48
N ALA A 50 9.44 -3.49 4.27
CA ALA A 50 9.74 -4.20 3.04
C ALA A 50 8.45 -4.77 2.42
N LEU A 51 8.41 -4.89 1.10
CA LEU A 51 7.25 -5.46 0.42
C LEU A 51 6.90 -6.86 0.92
N GLY A 52 7.91 -7.69 1.21
CA GLY A 52 7.69 -9.02 1.76
C GLY A 52 7.03 -9.04 3.14
N ALA A 53 7.25 -8.01 3.96
CA ALA A 53 6.59 -7.87 5.25
C ALA A 53 5.11 -7.51 5.09
N GLU A 54 4.80 -6.67 4.10
CA GLU A 54 3.46 -6.12 3.91
C GLU A 54 2.55 -6.95 3.00
N ARG A 55 3.11 -7.68 2.02
CA ARG A 55 2.34 -8.40 0.98
C ARG A 55 1.27 -9.36 1.53
N PRO A 56 1.52 -10.14 2.60
CA PRO A 56 0.50 -11.03 3.17
C PRO A 56 -0.77 -10.29 3.65
N HIS A 57 -0.68 -8.98 3.89
CA HIS A 57 -1.76 -8.17 4.44
C HIS A 57 -2.63 -7.49 3.37
N LEU A 58 -2.28 -7.58 2.07
CA LEU A 58 -3.04 -6.93 0.99
C LEU A 58 -4.53 -7.30 0.97
N SER A 59 -4.86 -8.57 1.20
CA SER A 59 -6.26 -9.03 1.25
C SER A 59 -6.99 -8.46 2.47
N GLU A 60 -6.34 -8.46 3.64
CA GLU A 60 -6.88 -7.87 4.86
C GLU A 60 -7.18 -6.38 4.68
N TRP A 61 -6.27 -5.64 4.05
CA TRP A 61 -6.46 -4.21 3.81
C TRP A 61 -7.64 -3.93 2.88
N ARG A 62 -7.78 -4.72 1.81
CA ARG A 62 -8.93 -4.62 0.88
C ARG A 62 -10.25 -4.86 1.61
N GLU A 63 -10.31 -5.89 2.45
CA GLU A 63 -11.52 -6.27 3.20
C GLU A 63 -11.87 -5.24 4.27
N ARG A 64 -10.86 -4.66 4.94
CA ARG A 64 -11.09 -3.71 6.03
C ARG A 64 -11.73 -2.41 5.54
N GLY A 65 -11.40 -1.95 4.33
CA GLY A 65 -11.95 -0.73 3.74
C GLY A 65 -11.76 0.49 4.66
N TRP A 66 -10.57 1.08 4.63
CA TRP A 66 -10.26 2.25 5.49
C TRP A 66 -11.02 3.52 5.08
#